data_AF-A0A1C6MSE1-F1
#
_entry.id   AF-A0A1C6MSE1-F1
#
_cell.length_a   1.000
_cell.length_b   1.000
_cell.length_c   1.000
_cell.angle_alpha   90.00
_cell.angle_beta   90.00
_cell.angle_gamma   90.00
#
_symmetry.space_group_name_H-M   'P 1'
#
loop_
_entity.id
_entity.type
_entity.pdbx_description
1 polymer ?
#
loop_
_entity_poly.entity_id
_entity_poly.type
_entity_poly.pdbx_seq_one_letter_code
_entity_poly.pdbx_strand_id
1 'polypeptide(L)'
;MLRHRFEAEDAPEEIAEALAWITRRSIPLTDLDSPEWLRSALAALELRTDGTKAAENTVNRKYPVFSNALRYAVEREFLDKLPLYRSTGRHRRRRTRSTSATSPDR
;
A
#
# COMPACT_ATOMS: atom_id res chain seq x y z
N MET A 1 9.92 -2.13 -37.45
CA MET A 1 9.35 -2.34 -36.10
C MET A 1 10.04 -1.36 -35.16
N LEU A 2 9.32 -0.46 -34.49
CA LEU A 2 9.90 0.32 -33.40
C LEU A 2 10.13 -0.63 -32.23
N ARG A 3 11.39 -0.86 -31.84
CA ARG A 3 11.67 -1.44 -30.52
C ARG A 3 11.26 -0.43 -29.47
N HIS A 4 10.51 -0.86 -28.48
CA HIS A 4 10.21 0.02 -27.36
C HIS A 4 11.52 0.34 -26.63
N ARG A 5 11.67 1.58 -26.12
CA ARG A 5 12.89 2.03 -25.45
C ARG A 5 13.36 1.06 -24.34
N PHE A 6 12.44 0.37 -23.67
CA PHE A 6 12.77 -0.60 -22.62
C PHE A 6 13.49 -1.88 -23.11
N GLU A 7 13.51 -2.15 -24.41
CA GLU A 7 14.16 -3.32 -25.03
C GLU A 7 15.51 -3.02 -25.68
N ALA A 8 15.85 -1.74 -25.87
CA ALA A 8 16.94 -1.32 -26.76
C ALA A 8 18.11 -0.62 -26.08
N GLU A 9 17.93 -0.14 -24.84
CA GLU A 9 19.00 0.47 -24.03
C GLU A 9 19.23 -0.37 -22.77
N ASP A 10 20.48 -0.75 -22.54
CA ASP A 10 20.89 -1.31 -21.25
C ASP A 10 20.61 -0.26 -20.15
N ALA A 11 20.00 -0.70 -19.06
CA ALA A 11 19.66 0.18 -17.94
C ALA A 11 20.95 0.81 -17.37
N PRO A 12 20.94 2.10 -16.96
CA PRO A 12 22.08 2.69 -16.28
C PRO A 12 22.51 1.84 -15.08
N GLU A 13 23.82 1.62 -14.91
CA GLU A 13 24.37 0.72 -13.89
C GLU A 13 23.81 1.01 -12.49
N GLU A 14 23.72 2.28 -12.11
CA GLU A 14 23.17 2.71 -10.81
C GLU A 14 21.73 2.21 -10.59
N ILE A 15 20.91 2.18 -11.64
CA ILE A 15 19.54 1.68 -11.57
C ILE A 15 19.52 0.15 -11.44
N ALA A 16 20.38 -0.54 -12.19
CA ALA A 16 20.51 -1.99 -12.10
C ALA A 16 20.98 -2.41 -10.70
N GLU A 17 21.97 -1.73 -10.13
CA GLU A 17 22.44 -1.94 -8.77
C GLU A 17 21.36 -1.67 -7.71
N ALA A 18 20.63 -0.56 -7.86
CA ALA A 18 19.53 -0.20 -6.96
C ALA A 18 18.41 -1.25 -7.00
N LEU A 19 18.00 -1.70 -8.20
CA LEU A 19 17.01 -2.77 -8.35
C LEU A 19 17.50 -4.09 -7.75
N ALA A 20 18.76 -4.45 -7.98
CA ALA A 20 19.35 -5.65 -7.39
C ALA A 20 19.37 -5.57 -5.86
N TRP A 21 19.66 -4.40 -5.29
CA TRP A 21 19.54 -4.16 -3.85
C TRP A 21 18.10 -4.31 -3.36
N ILE A 22 17.11 -3.73 -4.05
CA ILE A 22 15.69 -3.86 -3.72
C ILE A 22 15.27 -5.32 -3.74
N THR A 23 15.63 -6.08 -4.79
CA THR A 23 15.31 -7.50 -4.90
C THR A 23 15.88 -8.30 -3.74
N ARG A 24 17.13 -8.05 -3.33
CA ARG A 24 17.76 -8.73 -2.17
C ARG A 24 17.11 -8.36 -0.83
N ARG A 25 16.51 -7.17 -0.73
CA ARG A 25 15.93 -6.64 0.52
C ARG A 25 14.41 -6.76 0.59
N SER A 26 13.77 -7.26 -0.46
CA SER A 26 12.33 -7.50 -0.52
C SER A 26 12.02 -8.97 -0.23
N ILE A 27 10.79 -9.23 0.21
CA ILE A 27 10.27 -10.61 0.28
C ILE A 27 9.53 -10.94 -1.02
N PRO A 28 9.47 -12.22 -1.43
CA PRO A 28 8.57 -12.68 -2.48
C PRO A 28 7.12 -12.28 -2.19
N LEU A 29 6.38 -11.87 -3.23
CA LEU A 29 4.99 -11.44 -3.06
C LEU A 29 4.08 -12.57 -2.55
N THR A 30 4.39 -13.81 -2.94
CA THR A 30 3.73 -15.04 -2.48
C THR A 30 3.81 -15.24 -0.98
N ASP A 31 4.88 -14.75 -0.34
CA ASP A 31 5.10 -14.93 1.10
C ASP A 31 4.17 -14.06 1.95
N LEU A 32 3.50 -13.07 1.35
CA LEU A 32 2.49 -12.24 2.02
C LEU A 32 1.22 -13.00 2.40
N ASP A 33 1.02 -14.25 1.95
CA ASP A 33 -0.04 -15.10 2.48
C ASP A 33 0.23 -15.53 3.93
N SER A 34 1.49 -15.42 4.40
CA SER A 34 1.83 -15.58 5.81
C SER A 34 1.27 -14.42 6.66
N PRO A 35 0.50 -14.71 7.72
CA PRO A 35 0.01 -13.68 8.65
C PRO A 35 1.13 -12.88 9.32
N GLU A 36 2.32 -13.46 9.48
CA GLU A 36 3.48 -12.78 10.05
C GLU A 36 3.99 -11.68 9.13
N TRP A 37 4.23 -12.00 7.87
CA TRP A 37 4.68 -11.04 6.86
C TRP A 37 3.64 -9.96 6.61
N LEU A 38 2.36 -10.31 6.59
CA LEU A 38 1.28 -9.34 6.46
C LEU A 38 1.26 -8.34 7.63
N ARG A 39 1.40 -8.81 8.88
CA ARG A 39 1.46 -7.92 10.06
C ARG A 39 2.68 -7.00 10.00
N SER A 40 3.83 -7.53 9.63
CA SER A 40 5.06 -6.76 9.47
C SER A 40 4.93 -5.69 8.39
N ALA A 41 4.32 -6.02 7.25
CA ALA A 41 4.04 -5.06 6.19
C ALA A 41 3.10 -3.94 6.68
N LEU A 42 2.02 -4.27 7.38
CA LEU A 42 1.10 -3.29 7.94
C LEU A 42 1.77 -2.39 8.99
N ALA A 43 2.62 -2.96 9.87
CA ALA A 43 3.41 -2.19 10.83
C ALA A 43 4.37 -1.22 10.12
N ALA A 44 5.00 -1.64 9.02
CA ALA A 44 5.85 -0.77 8.21
C ALA A 44 5.08 0.40 7.58
N LEU A 45 3.80 0.24 7.24
CA LEU A 45 2.96 1.34 6.74
C LEU A 45 2.76 2.45 7.78
N GLU A 46 2.80 2.10 9.07
CA GLU A 46 2.68 3.05 10.18
C GLU A 46 3.94 3.88 10.40
N LEU A 47 5.04 3.53 9.76
CA LEU A 47 6.31 4.23 9.84
C LEU A 47 6.56 5.12 8.61
N ARG A 48 7.39 6.13 8.82
CA ARG A 48 8.03 6.93 7.77
C ARG A 48 9.32 6.23 7.32
N THR A 49 9.89 6.67 6.21
CA THR A 49 11.17 6.12 5.70
C THR A 49 12.33 6.34 6.68
N ASP A 50 12.23 7.36 7.53
CA ASP A 50 13.16 7.63 8.64
C ASP A 50 12.91 6.75 9.88
N GLY A 51 11.94 5.82 9.83
CA GLY A 51 11.58 4.91 10.92
C GLY A 51 10.68 5.54 12.00
N THR A 52 10.37 6.83 11.93
CA THR A 52 9.49 7.49 12.89
C THR A 52 8.01 7.23 12.58
N LYS A 53 7.12 7.43 13.57
CA LYS A 53 5.68 7.20 13.38
C LYS A 53 5.10 8.18 12.34
N ALA A 54 4.36 7.65 11.38
CA ALA A 54 3.64 8.44 10.40
C ALA A 54 2.39 9.09 11.03
N ALA A 55 1.98 10.24 10.48
CA ALA A 55 0.73 10.88 10.88
C ALA A 55 -0.47 9.98 10.56
N GLU A 56 -1.52 10.03 11.40
CA GLU A 56 -2.70 9.18 11.25
C GLU A 56 -3.36 9.30 9.86
N ASN A 57 -3.45 10.52 9.32
CA ASN A 57 -3.97 10.75 7.96
C ASN A 57 -3.12 10.05 6.88
N THR A 58 -1.79 10.03 7.04
CA THR A 58 -0.87 9.34 6.12
C THR A 58 -1.07 7.83 6.19
N VAL A 59 -1.15 7.28 7.40
CA VAL A 59 -1.42 5.86 7.62
C VAL A 59 -2.76 5.48 6.97
N ASN A 60 -3.82 6.24 7.25
CA ASN A 60 -5.16 6.00 6.71
C ASN A 60 -5.21 6.00 5.17
N ARG A 61 -4.32 6.74 4.51
CA ARG A 61 -4.18 6.75 3.03
C ARG A 61 -3.38 5.56 2.51
N LYS A 62 -2.34 5.11 3.23
CA LYS A 62 -1.51 3.96 2.84
C LYS A 62 -2.28 2.64 2.84
N TYR A 63 -3.11 2.39 3.86
CA TYR A 63 -3.88 1.15 3.98
C TYR A 63 -4.73 0.77 2.75
N PRO A 64 -5.60 1.65 2.21
CA PRO A 64 -6.40 1.32 1.03
C PRO A 64 -5.54 1.14 -0.23
N VAL A 65 -4.44 1.90 -0.39
CA VAL A 65 -3.52 1.72 -1.51
C VAL A 65 -2.85 0.35 -1.46
N PHE A 66 -2.37 -0.07 -0.29
CA PHE A 66 -1.80 -1.39 -0.09
C PHE A 66 -2.83 -2.50 -0.34
N SER A 67 -4.07 -2.34 0.15
CA SER A 67 -5.14 -3.30 -0.13
C SER A 67 -5.44 -3.43 -1.63
N ASN A 68 -5.39 -2.34 -2.39
CA ASN A 68 -5.57 -2.39 -3.85
C ASN A 68 -4.42 -3.12 -4.53
N ALA A 69 -3.18 -2.91 -4.09
CA ALA A 69 -2.02 -3.64 -4.62
C ALA A 69 -2.15 -5.15 -4.38
N LEU A 70 -2.62 -5.58 -3.21
CA LEU A 70 -2.86 -6.99 -2.92
C LEU A 70 -4.00 -7.59 -3.76
N ARG A 71 -5.08 -6.83 -4.02
CA ARG A 71 -6.13 -7.28 -4.94
C ARG A 71 -5.60 -7.48 -6.34
N TYR A 72 -4.77 -6.54 -6.82
CA TYR A 72 -4.11 -6.66 -8.10
C TYR A 72 -3.15 -7.86 -8.16
N ALA A 73 -2.45 -8.17 -7.06
CA ALA A 73 -1.63 -9.37 -6.97
C ALA A 73 -2.45 -10.65 -7.14
N VAL A 74 -3.68 -10.68 -6.59
CA VAL A 74 -4.63 -11.80 -6.79
C VAL A 74 -5.11 -11.87 -8.23
N GLU A 75 -5.46 -10.74 -8.85
CA GLU A 75 -5.82 -10.68 -10.28
C GLU A 75 -4.70 -11.15 -11.21
N ARG A 76 -3.45 -11.03 -10.76
CA ARG A 76 -2.24 -11.50 -11.46
C ARG A 76 -1.82 -12.93 -11.05
N GLU A 77 -2.62 -13.61 -10.23
CA GLU A 77 -2.37 -14.97 -9.75
C GLU A 77 -1.07 -15.14 -8.94
N PHE A 78 -0.53 -14.04 -8.39
CA PHE A 78 0.58 -14.10 -7.44
C PHE A 78 0.13 -14.48 -6.02
N LEU A 79 -1.16 -14.31 -5.73
CA LEU A 79 -1.80 -14.67 -4.47
C LEU A 79 -3.15 -15.33 -4.77
N ASP A 80 -3.49 -16.40 -4.05
CA ASP A 80 -4.76 -17.11 -4.27
C ASP A 80 -5.98 -16.29 -3.83
N LYS A 81 -5.80 -15.47 -2.79
CA LYS A 81 -6.86 -14.64 -2.21
C LYS A 81 -6.27 -13.44 -1.52
N LEU A 82 -7.09 -12.41 -1.32
CA LEU A 82 -6.71 -11.26 -0.52
C LEU A 82 -6.46 -11.72 0.93
N PRO A 83 -5.23 -11.56 1.47
CA PRO A 83 -4.95 -11.94 2.84
C PRO A 83 -5.86 -11.16 3.79
N LEU A 84 -6.68 -11.88 4.55
CA LEU A 84 -7.62 -11.27 5.48
C LEU A 84 -6.85 -10.73 6.69
N TYR A 85 -6.61 -9.43 6.69
CA TYR A 85 -6.16 -8.75 7.90
C TYR A 85 -7.37 -8.48 8.80
N ARG A 86 -7.38 -9.03 10.01
CA ARG A 86 -8.38 -8.68 11.03
C ARG A 86 -8.06 -7.27 11.53
N SER A 87 -8.65 -6.25 10.90
CA SER A 87 -8.62 -4.89 11.45
C SER A 87 -9.52 -4.82 12.69
N THR A 88 -9.01 -5.14 13.85
CA THR A 88 -9.64 -4.67 15.09
C THR A 88 -9.46 -3.16 15.16
N GLY A 89 -10.53 -2.42 14.86
CA GLY A 89 -10.62 -0.97 15.13
C GLY A 89 -10.62 -0.06 13.89
N ARG A 90 -11.65 -0.12 13.05
CA ARG A 90 -12.09 1.08 12.32
C ARG A 90 -13.35 1.63 12.98
N HIS A 91 -13.17 2.57 13.90
CA HIS A 91 -14.23 3.50 14.23
C HIS A 91 -14.43 4.39 13.00
N ARG A 92 -15.33 3.96 12.11
CA ARG A 92 -15.85 4.79 11.02
C ARG A 92 -16.39 6.05 11.70
N ARG A 93 -15.64 7.16 11.71
CA ARG A 93 -16.18 8.43 12.17
C ARG A 93 -17.38 8.73 11.29
N ARG A 94 -18.58 8.50 11.83
CA ARG A 94 -19.83 9.00 11.26
C ARG A 94 -19.59 10.48 11.01
N ARG A 95 -19.54 10.91 9.74
CA ARG A 95 -19.80 12.32 9.42
C ARG A 95 -21.19 12.59 9.98
N THR A 96 -21.25 13.21 11.15
CA THR A 96 -22.46 13.89 11.57
C THR A 96 -22.69 14.94 10.50
N ARG A 97 -23.70 14.71 9.64
CA ARG A 97 -24.31 15.79 8.87
C ARG A 97 -24.87 16.74 9.91
N SER A 98 -24.13 17.78 10.26
CA SER A 98 -24.72 18.95 10.92
C SER A 98 -25.62 19.59 9.86
N THR A 99 -26.88 19.20 9.86
CA THR A 99 -27.94 19.97 9.23
C THR A 99 -28.15 21.19 10.14
N SER A 100 -27.39 22.26 9.91
CA SER A 100 -27.78 23.56 10.42
C SER A 100 -29.03 23.97 9.64
N ALA A 101 -30.19 23.83 10.28
CA ALA A 101 -31.43 24.41 9.80
C ALA A 101 -31.25 25.93 9.70
N THR A 102 -31.33 26.46 8.49
CA THR A 102 -31.54 27.88 8.25
C THR A 102 -32.88 28.27 8.84
N SER A 103 -32.84 29.05 9.91
CA SER A 103 -34.01 29.71 10.49
C SER A 103 -34.42 30.88 9.56
N PRO A 104 -35.70 31.00 9.15
CA PRO A 104 -36.17 32.15 8.41
C PRO A 104 -36.64 33.20 9.40
N ASP A 105 -35.90 34.29 9.52
CA ASP A 105 -36.44 35.53 10.07
C ASP A 105 -35.76 36.72 9.36
N ARG A 106 -36.39 37.18 8.28
CA ARG A 106 -36.50 38.60 7.93
C ARG A 106 -37.51 38.82 6.81
#